data_AF-A0A9E7AFZ3-F1
#
_entry.id   AF-A0A9E7AFZ3-F1
#
_cell.length_a   1.000
_cell.length_b   1.000
_cell.length_c   1.000
_cell.angle_alpha   90.00
_cell.angle_beta   90.00
_cell.angle_gamma   90.00
#
_symmetry.space_group_name_H-M   'P 1'
#
loop_
_entity.id
_entity.type
_entity.pdbx_description
1 polymer ?
#
loop_
_entity_poly.entity_id
_entity_poly.type
_entity_poly.pdbx_seq_one_letter_code
_entity_poly.pdbx_strand_id
1 'polypeptide(L)'
;MSKLARRIACVYALLFTLLVWGSWALLVNTHEGQFIDDAAFKGSYWGAARIDDQARALLNAVSVPLIVVAIIATLAIALLRRRPRAALWATAVVVGTNVTIQALKHFVFTRPDWGYSQRVDAANTLPSGHTGVAASIAVALLLVVPPAWRVIAAWVGAGFTFFMGWSTLVCQWHRPSDIIAAAAVAFTWGFVALAAGAWGTDEYRGLPGSKLARYLLSLGGYLSLALVVMLASAAYRNFYLFGSLQFTAYLVGVGGFGAVSALGMSRLVKLGLK
;
A
#
# COMPACT_ATOMS: atom_id res chain seq x y z
N MET A 1 19.35 -15.08 -4.86
CA MET A 1 18.70 -14.37 -5.98
C MET A 1 19.67 -14.13 -7.14
N SER A 2 19.21 -14.25 -8.39
CA SER A 2 20.03 -13.95 -9.59
C SER A 2 20.26 -12.45 -9.80
N LYS A 3 21.28 -12.07 -10.58
CA LYS A 3 21.54 -10.67 -10.99
C LYS A 3 20.32 -10.04 -11.67
N LEU A 4 19.62 -10.82 -12.52
CA LEU A 4 18.41 -10.36 -13.20
C LEU A 4 17.27 -10.06 -12.21
N ALA A 5 17.04 -10.93 -11.22
CA ALA A 5 16.00 -10.72 -10.21
C ALA A 5 16.26 -9.44 -9.38
N ARG A 6 17.52 -9.16 -9.04
CA ARG A 6 17.91 -7.90 -8.37
C ARG A 6 17.64 -6.67 -9.24
N ARG A 7 17.99 -6.70 -10.53
CA ARG A 7 17.69 -5.60 -11.47
C ARG A 7 16.19 -5.36 -11.59
N ILE A 8 15.39 -6.43 -11.67
CA ILE A 8 13.93 -6.32 -11.70
C ILE A 8 13.40 -5.71 -10.40
N ALA A 9 13.97 -6.07 -9.24
CA ALA A 9 13.62 -5.44 -7.97
C ALA A 9 13.92 -3.93 -7.99
N CYS A 10 15.07 -3.49 -8.51
CA CYS A 10 15.37 -2.06 -8.66
C CYS A 10 14.34 -1.35 -9.55
N VAL A 11 13.92 -1.97 -10.65
CA VAL A 11 12.88 -1.40 -11.53
C VAL A 11 11.56 -1.22 -10.78
N TYR A 12 11.12 -2.22 -10.01
CA TYR A 12 9.91 -2.07 -9.19
C TYR A 12 10.07 -1.00 -8.11
N ALA A 13 11.23 -0.93 -7.43
CA ALA A 13 11.50 0.13 -6.46
C ALA A 13 11.36 1.53 -7.09
N LEU A 14 11.91 1.70 -8.30
CA LEU A 14 11.77 2.96 -9.05
C LEU A 14 10.32 3.24 -9.43
N LEU A 15 9.58 2.25 -9.96
CA LEU A 15 8.17 2.41 -10.32
C LEU A 15 7.30 2.82 -9.13
N PHE A 16 7.50 2.20 -7.96
CA PHE A 16 6.76 2.59 -6.75
C PHE A 16 7.22 3.95 -6.21
N THR A 17 8.49 4.31 -6.34
CA THR A 17 8.97 5.67 -6.03
C THR A 17 8.29 6.70 -6.92
N LEU A 18 8.22 6.44 -8.23
CA LEU A 18 7.52 7.29 -9.19
C LEU A 18 6.02 7.38 -8.89
N LEU A 19 5.41 6.30 -8.38
CA LEU A 19 4.02 6.34 -7.92
C LEU A 19 3.84 7.28 -6.72
N VAL A 20 4.75 7.27 -5.74
CA VAL A 20 4.71 8.22 -4.60
C VAL A 20 4.78 9.67 -5.08
N TRP A 21 5.76 9.97 -5.93
CA TRP A 21 5.94 11.33 -6.47
C TRP A 21 4.80 11.73 -7.40
N GLY A 22 4.29 10.81 -8.22
CA GLY A 22 3.15 11.03 -9.10
C GLY A 22 1.86 11.29 -8.32
N SER A 23 1.61 10.57 -7.23
CA SER A 23 0.49 10.83 -6.33
C SER A 23 0.53 12.26 -5.78
N TRP A 24 1.69 12.72 -5.31
CA TRP A 24 1.82 14.11 -4.86
C TRP A 24 1.70 15.11 -6.01
N ALA A 25 2.52 14.96 -7.06
CA ALA A 25 2.64 15.94 -8.14
C ALA A 25 1.34 16.13 -8.91
N LEU A 26 0.54 15.07 -9.08
CA LEU A 26 -0.67 15.10 -9.89
C LEU A 26 -1.96 15.25 -9.08
N LEU A 27 -2.04 14.71 -7.85
CA LEU A 27 -3.29 14.70 -7.06
C LEU A 27 -3.27 15.68 -5.89
N VAL A 28 -2.10 16.15 -5.46
CA VAL A 28 -1.96 17.08 -4.33
C VAL A 28 -1.47 18.46 -4.79
N ASN A 29 -0.53 18.51 -5.74
CA ASN A 29 0.10 19.77 -6.13
C ASN A 29 -0.66 20.55 -7.22
N THR A 30 -1.72 19.99 -7.80
CA THR A 30 -2.55 20.64 -8.84
C THR A 30 -3.97 20.89 -8.35
N HIS A 31 -4.65 21.85 -8.98
CA HIS A 31 -6.04 22.19 -8.68
C HIS A 31 -6.97 21.03 -9.07
N GLU A 32 -6.83 20.51 -10.29
CA GLU A 32 -7.65 19.42 -10.84
C GLU A 32 -7.45 18.11 -10.06
N GLY A 33 -6.20 17.84 -9.67
CA GLY A 33 -5.85 16.70 -8.85
C GLY A 33 -6.55 16.72 -7.50
N GLN A 34 -6.47 17.86 -6.79
CA GLN A 34 -7.12 18.01 -5.50
C GLN A 34 -8.65 17.95 -5.61
N PHE A 35 -9.23 18.47 -6.69
CA PHE A 35 -10.66 18.33 -6.95
C PHE A 35 -11.10 16.87 -7.06
N ILE A 36 -10.34 16.03 -7.79
CA ILE A 36 -10.63 14.60 -7.92
C ILE A 36 -10.48 13.88 -6.58
N ASP A 37 -9.39 14.16 -5.86
CA ASP A 37 -9.06 13.49 -4.60
C ASP A 37 -10.02 13.90 -3.46
N ASP A 38 -10.51 15.14 -3.48
CA ASP A 38 -11.60 15.63 -2.62
C ASP A 38 -12.96 15.05 -3.01
N ALA A 39 -13.25 14.88 -4.30
CA ALA A 39 -14.46 14.19 -4.74
C ALA A 39 -14.47 12.75 -4.20
N ALA A 40 -13.34 12.05 -4.24
CA ALA A 40 -13.21 10.72 -3.65
C ALA A 40 -13.36 10.73 -2.12
N PHE A 41 -12.82 11.75 -1.44
CA PHE A 41 -13.01 11.95 -0.01
C PHE A 41 -14.49 12.10 0.35
N LYS A 42 -15.22 12.97 -0.36
CA LYS A 42 -16.68 13.13 -0.18
C LYS A 42 -17.44 11.85 -0.55
N GLY A 43 -16.98 11.13 -1.55
CA GLY A 43 -17.52 9.82 -1.93
C GLY A 43 -17.39 8.77 -0.82
N SER A 44 -16.40 8.89 0.06
CA SER A 44 -16.18 7.93 1.15
C SER A 44 -17.32 7.89 2.18
N TYR A 45 -18.14 8.95 2.29
CA TYR A 45 -19.34 8.96 3.15
C TYR A 45 -20.36 7.89 2.72
N TRP A 46 -20.40 7.51 1.44
CA TRP A 46 -21.21 6.39 0.96
C TRP A 46 -20.73 5.03 1.48
N GLY A 47 -19.41 4.90 1.71
CA GLY A 47 -18.81 3.75 2.37
C GLY A 47 -19.10 3.74 3.86
N ALA A 48 -18.93 4.88 4.53
CA ALA A 48 -19.21 5.07 5.95
C ALA A 48 -20.65 4.65 6.30
N ALA A 49 -21.63 5.01 5.48
CA ALA A 49 -23.02 4.64 5.67
C ALA A 49 -23.30 3.12 5.81
N ARG A 50 -22.35 2.25 5.43
CA ARG A 50 -22.50 0.79 5.52
C ARG A 50 -21.52 0.11 6.48
N ILE A 51 -20.32 0.66 6.65
CA ILE A 51 -19.20 -0.04 7.31
C ILE A 51 -18.37 0.83 8.28
N ASP A 52 -18.88 1.98 8.73
CA ASP A 52 -18.14 2.89 9.63
C ASP A 52 -17.71 2.21 10.94
N ASP A 53 -18.60 1.45 11.60
CA ASP A 53 -18.28 0.77 12.86
C ASP A 53 -17.12 -0.22 12.70
N GLN A 54 -17.13 -1.02 11.63
CA GLN A 54 -16.07 -2.01 11.35
C GLN A 54 -14.75 -1.31 10.98
N ALA A 55 -14.82 -0.21 10.22
CA ALA A 55 -13.66 0.59 9.88
C ALA A 55 -13.01 1.21 11.12
N ARG A 56 -13.82 1.80 12.02
CA ARG A 56 -13.36 2.33 13.30
C ARG A 56 -12.80 1.24 14.20
N ALA A 57 -13.47 0.09 14.29
CA ALA A 57 -12.99 -1.04 15.06
C ALA A 57 -11.60 -1.51 14.59
N LEU A 58 -11.38 -1.60 13.27
CA LEU A 58 -10.08 -1.95 12.71
C LEU A 58 -9.00 -0.89 13.01
N LEU A 59 -9.32 0.40 12.86
CA LEU A 59 -8.40 1.49 13.17
C LEU A 59 -8.02 1.50 14.66
N ASN A 60 -9.00 1.33 15.55
CA ASN A 60 -8.77 1.30 16.99
C ASN A 60 -8.02 0.04 17.45
N ALA A 61 -8.26 -1.09 16.78
CA ALA A 61 -7.54 -2.34 17.07
C ALA A 61 -6.04 -2.22 16.75
N VAL A 62 -5.68 -1.53 15.67
CA VAL A 62 -4.28 -1.28 15.29
C VAL A 62 -3.74 -0.07 16.07
N SER A 63 -3.57 -0.30 17.36
CA SER A 63 -2.97 0.63 18.30
C SER A 63 -1.44 0.60 18.23
N VAL A 64 -0.80 1.67 18.73
CA VAL A 64 0.67 1.74 18.85
C VAL A 64 1.26 0.51 19.56
N PRO A 65 0.69 0.00 20.68
CA PRO A 65 1.15 -1.24 21.30
C PRO A 65 1.09 -2.45 20.36
N LEU A 66 0.02 -2.63 19.59
CA LEU A 66 -0.10 -3.77 18.68
C LEU A 66 0.92 -3.70 17.53
N ILE A 67 1.20 -2.50 17.04
CA ILE A 67 2.25 -2.24 16.04
C ILE A 67 3.62 -2.64 16.61
N VAL A 68 3.92 -2.24 17.85
CA VAL A 68 5.16 -2.61 18.54
C VAL A 68 5.26 -4.12 18.69
N VAL A 69 4.18 -4.80 19.10
CA VAL A 69 4.14 -6.27 19.21
C VAL A 69 4.37 -6.93 17.86
N ALA A 70 3.77 -6.42 16.77
CA ALA A 70 3.95 -6.97 15.42
C ALA A 70 5.40 -6.81 14.93
N ILE A 71 6.06 -5.68 15.24
CA ILE A 71 7.48 -5.46 14.97
C ILE A 71 8.32 -6.46 15.76
N ILE A 72 8.11 -6.56 17.07
CA ILE A 72 8.84 -7.50 17.94
C ILE A 72 8.67 -8.94 17.45
N ALA A 73 7.44 -9.36 17.11
CA ALA A 73 7.16 -10.69 16.59
C ALA A 73 7.90 -10.95 15.26
N THR A 74 7.91 -9.97 14.35
CA THR A 74 8.64 -10.06 13.07
C THR A 74 10.14 -10.24 13.28
N LEU A 75 10.73 -9.49 14.22
CA LEU A 75 12.14 -9.60 14.56
C LEU A 75 12.46 -10.91 15.28
N ALA A 76 11.60 -11.33 16.21
CA ALA A 76 11.72 -12.60 16.93
C ALA A 76 11.69 -13.78 15.95
N ILE A 77 10.76 -13.80 14.98
CA ILE A 77 10.72 -14.83 13.92
C ILE A 77 12.06 -14.88 13.18
N ALA A 78 12.61 -13.73 12.79
CA ALA A 78 13.87 -13.68 12.05
C ALA A 78 15.08 -14.16 12.88
N LEU A 79 15.12 -13.81 14.17
CA LEU A 79 16.15 -14.25 15.12
C LEU A 79 16.05 -15.75 15.42
N LEU A 80 14.85 -16.26 15.72
CA LEU A 80 14.59 -17.69 15.97
C LEU A 80 14.98 -18.55 14.76
N ARG A 81 14.80 -18.02 13.55
CA ARG A 81 15.22 -18.69 12.31
C ARG A 81 16.70 -18.54 12.00
N ARG A 82 17.48 -17.84 12.85
CA ARG A 82 18.90 -17.53 12.66
C ARG A 82 19.17 -16.83 11.32
N ARG A 83 18.28 -15.90 10.94
CA ARG A 83 18.36 -15.11 9.69
C ARG A 83 18.56 -13.62 9.99
N PRO A 84 19.74 -13.21 10.52
CA PRO A 84 19.98 -11.82 10.90
C PRO A 84 19.87 -10.85 9.72
N ARG A 85 20.19 -11.29 8.50
CA ARG A 85 19.99 -10.48 7.29
C ARG A 85 18.52 -10.19 7.00
N ALA A 86 17.63 -11.16 7.16
CA ALA A 86 16.20 -10.96 6.97
C ALA A 86 15.64 -10.06 8.08
N ALA A 87 16.11 -10.21 9.32
CA ALA A 87 15.77 -9.32 10.43
C ALA A 87 16.15 -7.87 10.13
N LEU A 88 17.41 -7.65 9.72
CA LEU A 88 17.94 -6.33 9.37
C LEU A 88 17.09 -5.65 8.30
N TRP A 89 16.78 -6.34 7.20
CA TRP A 89 16.00 -5.77 6.12
C TRP A 89 14.52 -5.59 6.48
N ALA A 90 13.95 -6.47 7.31
CA ALA A 90 12.60 -6.27 7.86
C ALA A 90 12.53 -5.00 8.73
N THR A 91 13.52 -4.80 9.61
CA THR A 91 13.64 -3.55 10.39
C THR A 91 13.80 -2.35 9.46
N ALA A 92 14.68 -2.43 8.47
CA ALA A 92 14.91 -1.35 7.52
C ALA A 92 13.64 -1.00 6.73
N VAL A 93 12.82 -1.98 6.35
CA VAL A 93 11.52 -1.73 5.72
C VAL A 93 10.58 -0.99 6.66
N VAL A 94 10.42 -1.43 7.90
CA VAL A 94 9.52 -0.77 8.86
C VAL A 94 9.99 0.64 9.17
N VAL A 95 11.24 0.79 9.65
CA VAL A 95 11.80 2.09 10.04
C VAL A 95 11.89 3.01 8.83
N GLY A 96 12.46 2.51 7.74
CA GLY A 96 12.61 3.27 6.51
C GLY A 96 11.28 3.77 5.97
N THR A 97 10.25 2.93 5.91
CA THR A 97 8.92 3.35 5.44
C THR A 97 8.37 4.48 6.29
N ASN A 98 8.37 4.31 7.62
CA ASN A 98 7.76 5.28 8.51
C ASN A 98 8.55 6.59 8.57
N VAL A 99 9.87 6.53 8.61
CA VAL A 99 10.73 7.73 8.53
C VAL A 99 10.53 8.43 7.19
N THR A 100 10.50 7.71 6.07
CA THR A 100 10.23 8.29 4.75
C THR A 100 8.85 8.95 4.71
N ILE A 101 7.82 8.32 5.27
CA ILE A 101 6.47 8.91 5.31
C ILE A 101 6.45 10.21 6.11
N GLN A 102 7.06 10.24 7.30
CA GLN A 102 7.11 11.46 8.11
C GLN A 102 7.93 12.55 7.43
N ALA A 103 9.06 12.18 6.83
CA ALA A 103 9.91 13.12 6.11
C ALA A 103 9.20 13.72 4.89
N LEU A 104 8.56 12.88 4.08
CA LEU A 104 7.78 13.33 2.92
C LEU A 104 6.62 14.22 3.37
N LYS A 105 5.88 13.83 4.40
CA LYS A 105 4.71 14.56 4.86
C LYS A 105 5.02 15.94 5.42
N HIS A 106 6.09 16.04 6.20
CA HIS A 106 6.39 17.24 7.00
C HIS A 106 7.46 18.14 6.40
N PHE A 107 8.32 17.62 5.52
CA PHE A 107 9.48 18.39 5.01
C PHE A 107 9.61 18.46 3.48
N VAL A 108 8.99 17.54 2.73
CA VAL A 108 9.17 17.48 1.26
C VAL A 108 7.91 17.90 0.51
N PHE A 109 6.76 17.34 0.88
CA PHE A 109 5.50 17.57 0.18
C PHE A 109 4.72 18.71 0.81
N THR A 110 4.62 19.79 0.04
CA THR A 110 3.70 20.89 0.32
C THR A 110 2.34 20.60 -0.31
N ARG A 111 1.28 21.16 0.29
CA ARG A 111 -0.06 21.14 -0.28
C ARG A 111 -0.51 22.58 -0.50
N PRO A 112 -0.57 23.07 -1.75
CA PRO A 112 -1.19 24.35 -2.04
C PRO A 112 -2.66 24.36 -1.60
N ASP A 113 -3.13 25.45 -1.02
CA ASP A 113 -4.54 25.57 -0.63
C ASP A 113 -5.36 26.08 -1.81
N TRP A 114 -6.13 25.17 -2.40
CA TRP A 114 -7.10 25.46 -3.45
C TRP A 114 -8.55 25.47 -2.94
N GLY A 115 -8.77 25.48 -1.61
CA GLY A 115 -10.11 25.46 -1.01
C GLY A 115 -10.75 24.06 -0.92
N TYR A 116 -9.99 23.00 -1.20
CA TYR A 116 -10.45 21.60 -1.10
C TYR A 116 -10.03 20.90 0.21
N SER A 117 -9.46 21.63 1.16
CA SER A 117 -9.10 21.07 2.46
C SER A 117 -10.23 21.25 3.48
N GLN A 118 -10.58 20.17 4.19
CA GLN A 118 -11.42 20.25 5.40
C GLN A 118 -10.63 20.73 6.62
N ARG A 119 -9.29 20.67 6.57
CA ARG A 119 -8.44 21.19 7.64
C ARG A 119 -8.25 22.68 7.48
N VAL A 120 -8.39 23.42 8.59
CA VAL A 120 -8.17 24.88 8.67
C VAL A 120 -6.76 25.28 8.23
N ASP A 121 -5.77 24.43 8.50
CA ASP A 121 -4.35 24.66 8.14
C ASP A 121 -4.01 24.25 6.69
N ALA A 122 -4.97 23.69 5.95
CA ALA A 122 -4.77 23.05 4.66
C ALA A 122 -3.59 22.05 4.60
N ALA A 123 -3.15 21.53 5.74
CA ALA A 123 -1.87 20.82 5.84
C ALA A 123 -1.87 19.53 5.01
N ASN A 124 -0.69 19.18 4.53
CA ASN A 124 -0.46 17.98 3.76
C ASN A 124 -0.73 16.72 4.62
N THR A 125 -1.52 15.79 4.08
CA THR A 125 -1.85 14.50 4.71
C THR A 125 -1.12 13.32 4.06
N LEU A 126 -0.49 13.54 2.90
CA LEU A 126 0.20 12.51 2.13
C LEU A 126 1.64 12.34 2.62
N PRO A 127 2.13 11.11 2.82
CA PRO A 127 1.41 9.82 2.77
C PRO A 127 0.70 9.46 4.08
N SER A 128 -0.33 8.59 4.03
CA SER A 128 -1.02 8.07 5.22
C SER A 128 -0.09 7.31 6.17
N GLY A 129 -0.11 7.67 7.46
CA GLY A 129 0.70 7.02 8.49
C GLY A 129 0.23 5.61 8.82
N HIS A 130 -1.06 5.44 9.14
CA HIS A 130 -1.65 4.15 9.51
C HIS A 130 -1.51 3.12 8.38
N THR A 131 -1.76 3.55 7.14
CA THR A 131 -1.58 2.70 5.96
C THR A 131 -0.11 2.31 5.77
N GLY A 132 0.81 3.26 5.94
CA GLY A 132 2.24 3.02 5.83
C GLY A 132 2.76 2.01 6.85
N VAL A 133 2.32 2.13 8.10
CA VAL A 133 2.64 1.16 9.16
C VAL A 133 2.15 -0.23 8.75
N ALA A 134 0.87 -0.38 8.41
CA ALA A 134 0.31 -1.68 8.05
C ALA A 134 1.01 -2.31 6.84
N ALA A 135 1.24 -1.53 5.79
CA ALA A 135 1.95 -1.98 4.59
C ALA A 135 3.40 -2.41 4.92
N SER A 136 4.11 -1.63 5.74
CA SER A 136 5.49 -1.94 6.13
C SER A 136 5.60 -3.22 6.96
N ILE A 137 4.68 -3.45 7.91
CA ILE A 137 4.59 -4.69 8.69
C ILE A 137 4.30 -5.87 7.77
N ALA A 138 3.36 -5.72 6.84
CA ALA A 138 3.00 -6.77 5.89
C ALA A 138 4.19 -7.17 5.00
N VAL A 139 4.96 -6.19 4.51
CA VAL A 139 6.18 -6.44 3.71
C VAL A 139 7.27 -7.07 4.58
N ALA A 140 7.48 -6.56 5.80
CA ALA A 140 8.47 -7.09 6.73
C ALA A 140 8.17 -8.55 7.11
N LEU A 141 6.90 -8.87 7.40
CA LEU A 141 6.45 -10.24 7.66
C LEU A 141 6.76 -11.15 6.46
N LEU A 142 6.43 -10.72 5.24
CA LEU A 142 6.74 -11.46 4.02
C LEU A 142 8.25 -11.78 3.91
N LEU A 143 9.12 -10.84 4.29
CA LEU A 143 10.57 -11.04 4.24
C LEU A 143 11.06 -12.10 5.24
N VAL A 144 10.46 -12.21 6.41
CA VAL A 144 10.93 -13.07 7.51
C VAL A 144 10.26 -14.44 7.58
N VAL A 145 9.09 -14.64 6.96
CA VAL A 145 8.41 -15.94 6.96
C VAL A 145 9.16 -17.02 6.16
N PRO A 146 8.95 -18.32 6.48
CA PRO A 146 9.57 -19.40 5.71
C PRO A 146 9.10 -19.38 4.25
N PRO A 147 9.93 -19.87 3.30
CA PRO A 147 9.57 -19.92 1.88
C PRO A 147 8.15 -20.48 1.66
N ALA A 148 7.80 -21.60 2.31
CA ALA A 148 6.48 -22.23 2.25
C ALA A 148 5.28 -21.29 2.52
N TRP A 149 5.45 -20.31 3.41
CA TRP A 149 4.38 -19.41 3.87
C TRP A 149 4.34 -18.08 3.13
N ARG A 150 5.31 -17.78 2.27
CA ARG A 150 5.42 -16.46 1.61
C ARG A 150 4.18 -16.09 0.80
N VAL A 151 3.55 -17.05 0.12
CA VAL A 151 2.34 -16.77 -0.67
C VAL A 151 1.13 -16.46 0.22
N ILE A 152 0.99 -17.17 1.36
CA ILE A 152 -0.05 -16.87 2.34
C ILE A 152 0.20 -15.49 2.96
N ALA A 153 1.44 -15.22 3.38
CA ALA A 153 1.82 -13.92 3.91
C ALA A 153 1.58 -12.78 2.91
N ALA A 154 1.77 -13.02 1.60
CA ALA A 154 1.46 -12.03 0.56
C ALA A 154 -0.04 -11.74 0.45
N TRP A 155 -0.91 -12.75 0.57
CA TRP A 155 -2.36 -12.57 0.58
C TRP A 155 -2.83 -11.83 1.83
N VAL A 156 -2.41 -12.30 3.01
CA VAL A 156 -2.74 -11.67 4.29
C VAL A 156 -2.21 -10.23 4.31
N GLY A 157 -0.99 -10.03 3.84
CA GLY A 157 -0.37 -8.72 3.76
C GLY A 157 -1.07 -7.76 2.79
N ALA A 158 -1.48 -8.24 1.62
CA ALA A 158 -2.24 -7.45 0.66
C ALA A 158 -3.61 -7.06 1.22
N GLY A 159 -4.31 -8.02 1.84
CA GLY A 159 -5.61 -7.78 2.49
C GLY A 159 -5.49 -6.80 3.65
N PHE A 160 -4.53 -7.02 4.56
CA PHE A 160 -4.30 -6.14 5.70
C PHE A 160 -3.95 -4.70 5.28
N THR A 161 -3.06 -4.55 4.30
CA THR A 161 -2.73 -3.24 3.72
C THR A 161 -3.97 -2.58 3.12
N PHE A 162 -4.75 -3.33 2.33
CA PHE A 162 -5.98 -2.85 1.71
C PHE A 162 -7.02 -2.40 2.73
N PHE A 163 -7.39 -3.25 3.69
CA PHE A 163 -8.43 -2.94 4.66
C PHE A 163 -8.01 -1.80 5.60
N MET A 164 -6.73 -1.71 5.97
CA MET A 164 -6.23 -0.59 6.78
C MET A 164 -6.24 0.73 6.01
N GLY A 165 -5.82 0.75 4.74
CA GLY A 165 -5.95 1.98 3.95
C GLY A 165 -7.41 2.34 3.70
N TRP A 166 -8.24 1.36 3.40
CA TRP A 166 -9.66 1.58 3.14
C TRP A 166 -10.40 2.12 4.38
N SER A 167 -10.11 1.62 5.59
CA SER A 167 -10.71 2.15 6.82
C SER A 167 -10.38 3.62 7.03
N THR A 168 -9.17 4.08 6.69
CA THR A 168 -8.84 5.51 6.77
C THR A 168 -9.62 6.38 5.78
N LEU A 169 -10.05 5.84 4.64
CA LEU A 169 -10.97 6.53 3.74
C LEU A 169 -12.38 6.56 4.33
N VAL A 170 -12.88 5.40 4.79
CA VAL A 170 -14.22 5.23 5.35
C VAL A 170 -14.44 6.13 6.58
N CYS A 171 -13.41 6.39 7.38
CA CYS A 171 -13.49 7.29 8.52
C CYS A 171 -13.12 8.74 8.18
N GLN A 172 -12.97 9.09 6.90
CA GLN A 172 -12.65 10.45 6.43
C GLN A 172 -11.32 11.01 6.99
N TRP A 173 -10.34 10.15 7.24
CA TRP A 173 -9.01 10.58 7.70
C TRP A 173 -8.10 10.95 6.55
N HIS A 174 -8.27 10.27 5.41
CA HIS A 174 -7.36 10.34 4.29
C HIS A 174 -8.08 10.33 2.94
N ARG A 175 -7.37 10.80 1.91
CA ARG A 175 -7.77 10.69 0.50
C ARG A 175 -7.11 9.45 -0.15
N PRO A 176 -7.62 8.97 -1.29
CA PRO A 176 -7.00 7.84 -1.99
C PRO A 176 -5.51 8.02 -2.30
N SER A 177 -5.09 9.24 -2.70
CA SER A 177 -3.68 9.52 -2.97
C SER A 177 -2.77 9.26 -1.75
N ASP A 178 -3.24 9.62 -0.55
CA ASP A 178 -2.51 9.45 0.71
C ASP A 178 -2.17 7.97 0.97
N ILE A 179 -3.16 7.08 0.78
CA ILE A 179 -3.02 5.66 1.07
C ILE A 179 -2.25 4.92 -0.02
N ILE A 180 -2.43 5.32 -1.29
CA ILE A 180 -1.68 4.79 -2.44
C ILE A 180 -0.19 5.11 -2.29
N ALA A 181 0.13 6.38 -1.99
CA ALA A 181 1.51 6.80 -1.74
C ALA A 181 2.11 6.06 -0.54
N ALA A 182 1.37 5.86 0.54
CA ALA A 182 1.87 5.17 1.73
C ALA A 182 2.25 3.70 1.45
N ALA A 183 1.38 2.95 0.76
CA ALA A 183 1.70 1.60 0.34
C ALA A 183 2.86 1.57 -0.66
N ALA A 184 2.93 2.54 -1.58
CA ALA A 184 4.02 2.65 -2.54
C ALA A 184 5.38 2.90 -1.87
N VAL A 185 5.45 3.71 -0.79
CA VAL A 185 6.67 3.85 0.02
C VAL A 185 7.07 2.50 0.63
N ALA A 186 6.12 1.77 1.24
CA ALA A 186 6.40 0.46 1.84
C ALA A 186 6.91 -0.56 0.82
N PHE A 187 6.29 -0.61 -0.36
CA PHE A 187 6.72 -1.48 -1.44
C PHE A 187 8.08 -1.08 -2.00
N THR A 188 8.37 0.22 -2.11
CA THR A 188 9.70 0.72 -2.50
C THR A 188 10.78 0.14 -1.58
N TRP A 189 10.60 0.26 -0.26
CA TRP A 189 11.51 -0.32 0.72
C TRP A 189 11.60 -1.85 0.62
N GLY A 190 10.47 -2.53 0.39
CA GLY A 190 10.45 -3.97 0.14
C GLY A 190 11.29 -4.38 -1.06
N PHE A 191 11.16 -3.69 -2.18
CA PHE A 191 11.94 -3.97 -3.38
C PHE A 191 13.42 -3.60 -3.23
N VAL A 192 13.74 -2.51 -2.51
CA VAL A 192 15.11 -2.17 -2.13
C VAL A 192 15.72 -3.29 -1.30
N ALA A 193 15.00 -3.81 -0.31
CA ALA A 193 15.46 -4.94 0.50
C ALA A 193 15.76 -6.17 -0.37
N LEU A 194 14.89 -6.50 -1.34
CA LEU A 194 15.13 -7.62 -2.26
C LEU A 194 16.35 -7.37 -3.17
N ALA A 195 16.47 -6.16 -3.74
CA ALA A 195 17.61 -5.78 -4.55
C ALA A 195 18.93 -5.89 -3.76
N ALA A 196 18.91 -5.49 -2.49
CA ALA A 196 20.04 -5.56 -1.59
C ALA A 196 20.32 -6.97 -1.03
N GLY A 197 19.44 -7.95 -1.31
CA GLY A 197 19.67 -9.36 -0.97
C GLY A 197 19.08 -9.80 0.36
N ALA A 198 17.92 -9.27 0.76
CA ALA A 198 17.17 -9.72 1.93
C ALA A 198 16.88 -11.23 1.92
N TRP A 199 16.67 -11.81 0.74
CA TRP A 199 16.57 -13.26 0.54
C TRP A 199 17.87 -13.83 -0.03
N GLY A 200 18.38 -14.87 0.65
CA GLY A 200 19.58 -15.62 0.26
C GLY A 200 19.32 -16.60 -0.88
N THR A 201 19.92 -17.79 -0.79
CA THR A 201 19.79 -18.91 -1.74
C THR A 201 18.82 -19.98 -1.23
N ASP A 202 17.79 -19.60 -0.48
CA ASP A 202 16.82 -20.57 0.04
C ASP A 202 16.08 -21.25 -1.11
N GLU A 203 16.20 -22.57 -1.22
CA GLU A 203 15.33 -23.34 -2.10
C GLU A 203 13.88 -23.14 -1.69
N TYR A 204 13.07 -22.62 -2.61
CA TYR A 204 11.64 -22.50 -2.37
C TYR A 204 10.99 -23.88 -2.39
N ARG A 205 10.53 -24.35 -1.22
CA ARG A 205 9.57 -25.45 -1.08
C ARG A 205 8.21 -24.88 -0.69
N GLY A 206 7.43 -24.53 -1.69
CA GLY A 206 6.08 -24.00 -1.51
C GLY A 206 5.09 -25.04 -1.02
N LEU A 207 4.05 -24.57 -0.32
CA LEU A 207 2.86 -25.39 -0.11
C LEU A 207 2.19 -25.72 -1.46
N PRO A 208 1.46 -26.85 -1.55
CA PRO A 208 0.62 -27.16 -2.72
C PRO A 208 -0.28 -25.97 -3.08
N GLY A 209 -0.48 -25.71 -4.37
CA GLY A 209 -1.33 -24.60 -4.85
C GLY A 209 -0.72 -23.19 -4.75
N SER A 210 0.45 -23.02 -4.14
CA SER A 210 1.09 -21.70 -3.97
C SER A 210 1.35 -20.93 -5.28
N LYS A 211 1.63 -21.63 -6.39
CA LYS A 211 1.74 -21.02 -7.73
C LYS A 211 0.41 -20.41 -8.17
N LEU A 212 -0.69 -21.17 -8.08
CA LEU A 212 -2.04 -20.73 -8.44
C LEU A 212 -2.48 -19.56 -7.55
N ALA A 213 -2.33 -19.67 -6.23
CA ALA A 213 -2.68 -18.62 -5.28
C ALA A 213 -1.97 -17.29 -5.60
N ARG A 214 -0.69 -17.32 -5.98
CA ARG A 214 0.04 -16.12 -6.43
C ARG A 214 -0.49 -15.57 -7.76
N TYR A 215 -0.87 -16.43 -8.70
CA TYR A 215 -1.49 -16.00 -9.95
C TYR A 215 -2.83 -15.32 -9.70
N LEU A 216 -3.68 -15.89 -8.83
CA LEU A 216 -4.95 -15.30 -8.43
C LEU A 216 -4.76 -13.93 -7.77
N LEU A 217 -3.73 -13.75 -6.92
CA LEU A 217 -3.42 -12.44 -6.34
C LEU A 217 -3.04 -11.41 -7.42
N SER A 218 -2.24 -11.85 -8.41
CA SER A 218 -1.86 -10.99 -9.54
C SER A 218 -3.07 -10.65 -10.41
N LEU A 219 -3.91 -11.65 -10.70
CA LEU A 219 -5.10 -11.51 -11.53
C LEU A 219 -6.08 -10.55 -10.87
N GLY A 220 -6.37 -10.71 -9.57
CA GLY A 220 -7.20 -9.79 -8.81
C GLY A 220 -6.68 -8.36 -8.88
N GLY A 221 -5.36 -8.16 -8.72
CA GLY A 221 -4.73 -6.84 -8.87
C GLY A 221 -4.90 -6.24 -10.28
N TYR A 222 -4.75 -7.04 -11.34
CA TYR A 222 -4.94 -6.56 -12.71
C TYR A 222 -6.40 -6.33 -13.09
N LEU A 223 -7.32 -7.18 -12.62
CA LEU A 223 -8.75 -6.98 -12.81
C LEU A 223 -9.22 -5.71 -12.09
N SER A 224 -8.69 -5.45 -10.89
CA SER A 224 -8.94 -4.22 -10.15
C SER A 224 -8.43 -3.00 -10.93
N LEU A 225 -7.22 -3.06 -11.49
CA LEU A 225 -6.69 -2.00 -12.35
C LEU A 225 -7.52 -1.79 -13.63
N ALA A 226 -7.96 -2.87 -14.29
CA ALA A 226 -8.80 -2.80 -15.47
C ALA A 226 -10.16 -2.17 -15.15
N LEU A 227 -10.77 -2.54 -14.01
CA LEU A 227 -12.00 -1.93 -13.51
C LEU A 227 -11.81 -0.43 -13.24
N VAL A 228 -10.70 -0.04 -12.61
CA VAL A 228 -10.36 1.38 -12.38
C VAL A 228 -10.28 2.15 -13.69
N VAL A 229 -9.56 1.63 -14.69
CA VAL A 229 -9.43 2.27 -16.00
C VAL A 229 -10.79 2.37 -16.69
N MET A 230 -11.61 1.32 -16.62
CA MET A 230 -12.95 1.31 -17.18
C MET A 230 -13.86 2.35 -16.50
N LEU A 231 -13.89 2.40 -15.17
CA LEU A 231 -14.70 3.35 -14.41
C LEU A 231 -14.25 4.80 -14.64
N ALA A 232 -12.93 5.06 -14.63
CA ALA A 232 -12.39 6.38 -14.90
C ALA A 232 -12.72 6.83 -16.34
N SER A 233 -12.59 5.93 -17.32
CA SER A 233 -12.93 6.21 -18.72
C SER A 233 -14.43 6.46 -18.91
N ALA A 234 -15.27 5.67 -18.23
CA ALA A 234 -16.72 5.81 -18.30
C ALA A 234 -17.19 7.10 -17.61
N ALA A 235 -16.59 7.48 -16.48
CA ALA A 235 -16.84 8.74 -15.80
C ALA A 235 -16.46 9.95 -16.67
N TYR A 236 -15.31 9.86 -17.35
CA TYR A 236 -14.86 10.90 -18.28
C TYR A 236 -15.80 11.06 -19.48
N ARG A 237 -16.32 9.96 -20.03
CA ARG A 237 -17.18 9.99 -21.22
C ARG A 237 -18.65 10.29 -20.92
N ASN A 238 -19.17 9.82 -19.78
CA ASN A 238 -20.59 9.82 -19.47
C ASN A 238 -20.83 10.21 -18.00
N PHE A 239 -20.51 11.45 -17.67
CA PHE A 239 -20.67 12.02 -16.32
C PHE A 239 -22.08 11.81 -15.74
N TYR A 240 -23.12 11.85 -16.58
CA TYR A 240 -24.52 11.69 -16.17
C TYR A 240 -24.94 10.25 -15.82
N LEU A 241 -24.21 9.22 -16.28
CA LEU A 241 -24.59 7.80 -16.05
C LEU A 241 -24.27 7.30 -14.62
N PHE A 242 -23.35 7.95 -13.89
CA PHE A 242 -22.87 7.46 -12.59
C PHE A 242 -23.46 8.19 -11.37
N GLY A 243 -24.37 9.15 -11.57
CA GLY A 243 -25.15 9.79 -10.51
C GLY A 243 -24.36 10.69 -9.53
N SER A 244 -23.09 10.41 -9.23
CA SER A 244 -22.17 11.34 -8.56
C SER A 244 -20.71 11.06 -8.89
N LEU A 245 -19.99 12.10 -9.34
CA LEU A 245 -18.53 12.09 -9.50
C LEU A 245 -17.81 11.59 -8.24
N GLN A 246 -18.34 11.97 -7.07
CA GLN A 246 -17.78 11.65 -5.77
C GLN A 246 -17.71 10.14 -5.53
N PHE A 247 -18.82 9.43 -5.77
CA PHE A 247 -18.87 7.98 -5.59
C PHE A 247 -17.95 7.26 -6.59
N THR A 248 -17.91 7.68 -7.85
CA THR A 248 -17.02 7.07 -8.84
C THR A 248 -15.55 7.33 -8.53
N ALA A 249 -15.18 8.54 -8.12
CA ALA A 249 -13.83 8.88 -7.69
C ALA A 249 -13.41 8.05 -6.46
N TYR A 250 -14.33 7.83 -5.52
CA TYR A 250 -14.11 6.95 -4.37
C TYR A 250 -13.88 5.49 -4.80
N LEU A 251 -14.71 4.92 -5.68
CA LEU A 251 -14.53 3.56 -6.19
C LEU A 251 -13.22 3.40 -6.99
N VAL A 252 -12.86 4.40 -7.79
CA VAL A 252 -11.57 4.45 -8.51
C VAL A 252 -10.41 4.49 -7.52
N GLY A 253 -10.50 5.28 -6.45
CA GLY A 253 -9.49 5.34 -5.40
C GLY A 253 -9.33 4.02 -4.65
N VAL A 254 -10.43 3.42 -4.19
CA VAL A 254 -10.45 2.13 -3.50
C VAL A 254 -9.93 1.02 -4.41
N GLY A 255 -10.38 0.96 -5.67
CA GLY A 255 -9.90 0.00 -6.66
C GLY A 255 -8.41 0.18 -6.95
N GLY A 256 -7.96 1.42 -7.16
CA GLY A 256 -6.54 1.73 -7.41
C GLY A 256 -5.66 1.27 -6.26
N PHE A 257 -6.11 1.50 -5.02
CA PHE A 257 -5.42 1.04 -3.83
C PHE A 257 -5.40 -0.49 -3.68
N GLY A 258 -6.50 -1.16 -4.02
CA GLY A 258 -6.57 -2.63 -4.09
C GLY A 258 -5.58 -3.21 -5.10
N ALA A 259 -5.50 -2.62 -6.29
CA ALA A 259 -4.54 -3.00 -7.32
C ALA A 259 -3.09 -2.83 -6.84
N VAL A 260 -2.75 -1.70 -6.22
CA VAL A 260 -1.43 -1.42 -5.66
C VAL A 260 -1.06 -2.45 -4.58
N SER A 261 -1.97 -2.72 -3.64
CA SER A 261 -1.76 -3.68 -2.55
C SER A 261 -1.52 -5.10 -3.06
N ALA A 262 -2.36 -5.57 -3.98
CA ALA A 262 -2.28 -6.92 -4.54
C ALA A 262 -1.06 -7.11 -5.46
N LEU A 263 -0.80 -6.15 -6.36
CA LEU A 263 0.31 -6.22 -7.30
C LEU A 263 1.66 -6.06 -6.58
N GLY A 264 1.77 -5.14 -5.61
CA GLY A 264 2.97 -4.97 -4.81
C GLY A 264 3.39 -6.27 -4.11
N MET A 265 2.47 -6.87 -3.36
CA MET A 265 2.71 -8.14 -2.66
C MET A 265 2.98 -9.30 -3.63
N SER A 266 2.20 -9.41 -4.71
CA SER A 266 2.41 -10.42 -5.75
C SER A 266 3.81 -10.36 -6.36
N ARG A 267 4.30 -9.15 -6.66
CA ARG A 267 5.61 -8.95 -7.28
C ARG A 267 6.76 -9.18 -6.31
N LEU A 268 6.63 -8.74 -5.05
CA LEU A 268 7.58 -9.07 -3.99
C LEU A 268 7.71 -10.59 -3.85
N VAL A 269 6.59 -11.30 -3.66
CA VAL A 269 6.65 -12.76 -3.49
C VAL A 269 7.19 -13.42 -4.75
N LYS A 270 6.76 -13.04 -5.97
CA LYS A 270 7.27 -13.62 -7.22
C LYS A 270 8.80 -13.56 -7.33
N LEU A 271 9.43 -12.47 -6.91
CA LEU A 271 10.88 -12.31 -6.92
C LEU A 271 11.59 -13.15 -5.84
N GLY A 272 10.89 -13.50 -4.76
CA GLY A 272 11.39 -14.37 -3.69
C GLY A 272 11.25 -15.85 -3.91
N LEU A 273 10.59 -16.26 -4.99
CA LEU A 273 10.35 -17.66 -5.34
C LEU A 273 11.33 -18.17 -6.40
N LYS A 274 12.33 -17.35 -6.76
CA LYS A 274 13.37 -17.63 -7.77
C LYS A 274 14.75 -17.47 -7.16
#